data_AF-A0A0J7JDJ6-F1
#
_entry.id   AF-A0A0J7JDJ6-F1
#
_cell.length_a   1.000
_cell.length_b   1.000
_cell.length_c   1.000
_cell.angle_alpha   90.00
_cell.angle_beta   90.00
_cell.angle_gamma   90.00
#
_symmetry.space_group_name_H-M   'P 1'
#
loop_
_entity.id
_entity.type
_entity.pdbx_description
1 polymer ?
#
loop_
_entity_poly.entity_id
_entity_poly.type
_entity_poly.pdbx_seq_one_letter_code
_entity_poly.pdbx_strand_id
1 'polypeptide(L)'
;MKKLLIGLLGMSLAAGALAHDEDKVAQMPPEGPYVQVSDVLPLPAFLPGLGTLFVDPDTLPAGPFLSYDHDGKLSATVYMTPLEELKNGVAYDDLAIGSHEVTAVDIYYNAGHPGVESPHAHVVLFHDKGAKDRLAK
;
A
#
# COMPACT_ATOMS: atom_id res chain seq x y z
N MET A 1 -26.44 28.58 56.16
CA MET A 1 -26.08 27.14 56.04
C MET A 1 -27.12 26.52 55.11
N LYS A 2 -26.86 25.95 53.93
CA LYS A 2 -25.73 25.19 53.39
C LYS A 2 -25.55 25.53 51.90
N LYS A 3 -24.29 25.44 51.47
CA LYS A 3 -23.82 25.53 50.08
C LYS A 3 -24.32 24.32 49.29
N LEU A 4 -24.58 24.49 47.99
CA LEU A 4 -24.29 23.43 47.02
C LEU A 4 -23.96 24.04 45.64
N LEU A 5 -22.66 24.13 45.35
CA LEU A 5 -22.12 24.06 43.99
C LEU A 5 -22.39 22.67 43.45
N ILE A 6 -22.63 22.54 42.13
CA ILE A 6 -22.32 21.42 41.20
C ILE A 6 -23.10 21.78 39.93
N GLY A 7 -22.59 21.84 38.70
CA GLY A 7 -21.27 21.61 38.11
C GLY A 7 -21.52 21.73 36.60
N LEU A 8 -20.71 22.53 35.89
CA LEU A 8 -20.79 22.66 34.43
C LEU A 8 -20.37 21.32 33.80
N LEU A 9 -21.32 20.58 33.23
CA LEU A 9 -21.02 19.38 32.45
C LEU A 9 -20.64 19.85 31.03
N GLY A 10 -19.34 20.06 30.82
CA GLY A 10 -18.77 20.30 29.50
C GLY A 10 -18.99 19.09 28.61
N MET A 11 -19.87 19.22 27.62
CA MET A 11 -20.10 18.19 26.61
C MET A 11 -18.92 18.21 25.64
N SER A 12 -17.93 17.34 25.87
CA SER A 12 -16.82 17.15 24.94
C SER A 12 -17.36 16.54 23.65
N LEU A 13 -17.38 17.32 22.56
CA LEU A 13 -17.54 16.77 21.22
C LEU A 13 -16.33 15.87 20.94
N ALA A 14 -16.54 14.56 20.99
CA ALA A 14 -15.62 13.62 20.38
C ALA A 14 -15.69 13.84 18.87
N ALA A 15 -14.69 14.54 18.33
CA ALA A 15 -14.45 14.53 16.89
C ALA A 15 -14.15 13.08 16.51
N GLY A 16 -15.09 12.42 15.83
CA GLY A 16 -14.83 11.12 15.23
C GLY A 16 -13.63 11.28 14.30
N ALA A 17 -12.55 10.57 14.60
CA ALA A 17 -11.50 10.37 13.62
C ALA A 17 -12.17 9.77 12.39
N LEU A 18 -12.04 10.44 11.25
CA LEU A 18 -12.43 9.86 9.98
C LEU A 18 -11.55 8.62 9.81
N ALA A 19 -12.15 7.43 9.90
CA ALA A 19 -11.47 6.19 9.54
C ALA A 19 -11.04 6.37 8.08
N HIS A 20 -9.73 6.51 7.87
CA HIS A 20 -9.14 6.56 6.54
C HIS A 20 -9.35 5.19 5.86
N ASP A 21 -9.35 5.16 4.52
CA ASP A 21 -9.63 3.99 3.68
C ASP A 21 -8.67 2.78 3.89
N GLU A 22 -7.77 2.82 4.87
CA GLU A 22 -6.86 1.72 5.23
C GLU A 22 -7.61 0.41 5.49
N ASP A 23 -8.75 0.46 6.17
CA ASP A 23 -9.56 -0.74 6.45
C ASP A 23 -10.06 -1.43 5.17
N LYS A 24 -10.24 -0.66 4.07
CA LYS A 24 -10.72 -1.21 2.78
C LYS A 24 -9.64 -1.94 1.99
N VAL A 25 -8.38 -1.69 2.30
CA VAL A 25 -7.23 -2.30 1.63
C VAL A 25 -6.43 -3.21 2.55
N ALA A 26 -6.74 -3.27 3.85
CA ALA A 26 -6.02 -4.06 4.85
C ALA A 26 -6.01 -5.58 4.56
N GLN A 27 -7.03 -6.08 3.86
CA GLN A 27 -7.21 -7.49 3.55
C GLN A 27 -7.64 -7.67 2.09
N MET A 28 -7.13 -8.72 1.42
CA MET A 28 -7.53 -9.03 0.04
C MET A 28 -8.86 -9.81 -0.02
N PRO A 29 -9.66 -9.63 -1.11
CA PRO A 29 -9.45 -8.63 -2.16
C PRO A 29 -9.78 -7.23 -1.65
N PRO A 30 -8.98 -6.21 -1.99
CA PRO A 30 -9.31 -4.82 -1.65
C PRO A 30 -10.61 -4.38 -2.32
N GLU A 31 -11.37 -3.52 -1.66
CA GLU A 31 -12.49 -2.83 -2.31
C GLU A 31 -11.96 -1.95 -3.45
N GLY A 32 -12.69 -1.89 -4.58
CA GLY A 32 -12.19 -1.42 -5.89
C GLY A 32 -11.48 -0.05 -5.91
N PRO A 33 -10.82 0.34 -7.02
CA PRO A 33 -10.85 -0.22 -8.39
C PRO A 33 -9.71 -1.22 -8.71
N TYR A 34 -9.23 -1.95 -7.72
CA TYR A 34 -8.08 -2.84 -7.90
C TYR A 34 -8.40 -4.11 -8.68
N VAL A 35 -7.45 -4.52 -9.54
CA VAL A 35 -7.43 -5.83 -10.20
C VAL A 35 -6.22 -6.63 -9.72
N GLN A 36 -6.36 -7.95 -9.64
CA GLN A 36 -5.24 -8.82 -9.31
C GLN A 36 -4.31 -8.90 -10.52
N VAL A 37 -3.01 -8.65 -10.33
CA VAL A 37 -2.03 -8.55 -11.44
C VAL A 37 -1.92 -9.86 -12.23
N SER A 38 -2.06 -11.00 -11.58
CA SER A 38 -2.01 -12.33 -12.22
C SER A 38 -3.25 -12.68 -13.05
N ASP A 39 -4.35 -11.94 -12.90
CA ASP A 39 -5.53 -12.12 -13.76
C ASP A 39 -5.33 -11.44 -15.13
N VAL A 40 -4.40 -10.49 -15.22
CA VAL A 40 -4.15 -9.66 -16.41
C VAL A 40 -2.78 -9.90 -17.06
N LEU A 41 -1.85 -10.54 -16.35
CA LEU A 41 -0.52 -10.89 -16.84
C LEU A 41 -0.22 -12.38 -16.60
N PRO A 42 0.62 -13.02 -17.44
CA PRO A 42 1.00 -14.43 -17.28
C PRO A 42 2.01 -14.61 -16.12
N LEU A 43 1.57 -14.32 -14.91
CA LEU A 43 2.34 -14.39 -13.67
C LEU A 43 1.63 -15.32 -12.66
N PRO A 44 2.37 -15.97 -11.76
CA PRO A 44 1.76 -16.70 -10.66
C PRO A 44 0.97 -15.74 -9.75
N ALA A 45 -0.06 -16.26 -9.09
CA ALA A 45 -0.91 -15.47 -8.19
C ALA A 45 -0.11 -14.84 -7.04
N PHE A 46 0.87 -15.57 -6.51
CA PHE A 46 1.78 -15.12 -5.47
C PHE A 46 3.21 -15.10 -5.98
N LEU A 47 3.92 -14.00 -5.75
CA LEU A 47 5.31 -13.79 -6.13
C LEU A 47 6.19 -13.75 -4.88
N PRO A 48 7.16 -14.67 -4.69
CA PRO A 48 8.08 -14.59 -3.57
C PRO A 48 8.82 -13.24 -3.52
N GLY A 49 8.70 -12.55 -2.39
CA GLY A 49 9.22 -11.20 -2.14
C GLY A 49 8.25 -10.06 -2.45
N LEU A 50 7.15 -10.32 -3.17
CA LEU A 50 6.14 -9.32 -3.57
C LEU A 50 4.71 -9.69 -3.18
N GLY A 51 4.41 -10.95 -2.89
CA GLY A 51 3.08 -11.39 -2.49
C GLY A 51 2.08 -11.52 -3.63
N THR A 52 0.80 -11.55 -3.27
CA THR A 52 -0.31 -11.40 -4.19
C THR A 52 -0.51 -9.92 -4.47
N LEU A 53 -0.39 -9.51 -5.74
CA LEU A 53 -0.41 -8.09 -6.11
C LEU A 53 -1.77 -7.67 -6.66
N PHE A 54 -2.24 -6.52 -6.20
CA PHE A 54 -3.40 -5.80 -6.70
C PHE A 54 -3.01 -4.38 -7.10
N VAL A 55 -3.59 -3.84 -8.17
CA VAL A 55 -3.31 -2.47 -8.63
C VAL A 55 -4.56 -1.86 -9.25
N ASP A 56 -4.75 -0.55 -9.08
CA ASP A 56 -5.69 0.22 -9.88
C ASP A 56 -5.07 0.44 -11.27
N PRO A 57 -5.65 -0.09 -12.37
CA PRO A 57 -5.10 0.09 -13.71
C PRO A 57 -4.86 1.55 -14.11
N ASP A 58 -5.64 2.50 -13.56
CA ASP A 58 -5.53 3.93 -13.86
C ASP A 58 -4.30 4.58 -13.20
N THR A 59 -3.61 3.87 -12.31
CA THR A 59 -2.40 4.33 -11.59
C THR A 59 -1.09 3.80 -12.19
N LEU A 60 -1.18 3.02 -13.26
CA LEU A 60 0.00 2.51 -13.97
C LEU A 60 0.76 3.64 -14.70
N PRO A 61 2.10 3.55 -14.82
CA PRO A 61 2.94 2.39 -14.48
C PRO A 61 3.37 2.32 -13.01
N ALA A 62 3.22 3.42 -12.24
CA ALA A 62 3.83 3.53 -10.90
C ALA A 62 3.11 2.72 -9.82
N GLY A 63 1.78 2.65 -9.85
CA GLY A 63 0.96 2.07 -8.79
C GLY A 63 0.37 3.13 -7.84
N PRO A 64 0.04 2.79 -6.59
CA PRO A 64 0.60 1.68 -5.81
C PRO A 64 0.11 0.29 -6.23
N PHE A 65 1.02 -0.67 -6.17
CA PHE A 65 0.69 -2.09 -6.10
C PHE A 65 0.53 -2.47 -4.63
N LEU A 66 -0.66 -2.95 -4.26
CA LEU A 66 -0.95 -3.50 -2.94
C LEU A 66 -0.45 -4.94 -2.87
N SER A 67 0.40 -5.22 -1.90
CA SER A 67 1.09 -6.50 -1.72
C SER A 67 0.57 -7.24 -0.50
N TYR A 68 -0.06 -8.38 -0.74
CA TYR A 68 -0.68 -9.23 0.28
C TYR A 68 0.11 -10.50 0.51
N ASP A 69 0.20 -10.92 1.77
CA ASP A 69 0.77 -12.23 2.11
C ASP A 69 -0.20 -13.39 1.83
N HIS A 70 0.22 -14.63 2.15
CA HIS A 70 -0.61 -15.83 1.98
C HIS A 70 -1.90 -15.83 2.81
N ASP A 71 -1.91 -15.12 3.94
CA ASP A 71 -3.09 -14.95 4.78
C ASP A 71 -3.99 -13.83 4.25
N GLY A 72 -3.58 -13.17 3.15
CA GLY A 72 -4.30 -12.10 2.50
C GLY A 72 -4.18 -10.75 3.19
N LYS A 73 -3.25 -10.60 4.14
CA LYS A 73 -3.03 -9.36 4.89
C LYS A 73 -2.11 -8.43 4.11
N LEU A 74 -2.47 -7.14 4.04
CA LEU A 74 -1.63 -6.12 3.42
C LEU A 74 -0.28 -6.05 4.16
N SER A 75 0.77 -6.40 3.44
CA SER A 75 2.13 -6.50 3.98
C SER A 75 3.05 -5.43 3.41
N ALA A 76 2.82 -4.99 2.17
CA ALA A 76 3.56 -3.88 1.60
C ALA A 76 2.74 -3.04 0.60
N THR A 77 3.20 -1.82 0.38
CA THR A 77 2.88 -0.99 -0.79
C THR A 77 4.11 -0.94 -1.68
N VAL A 78 3.97 -1.29 -2.96
CA VAL A 78 5.07 -1.31 -3.94
C VAL A 78 4.82 -0.29 -5.03
N TYR A 79 5.82 0.54 -5.33
CA TYR A 79 5.83 1.40 -6.51
C TYR A 79 6.84 0.91 -7.52
N MET A 80 6.47 0.96 -8.79
CA MET A 80 7.33 0.57 -9.91
C MET A 80 7.63 1.82 -10.75
N THR A 81 8.74 2.49 -10.49
CA THR A 81 9.09 3.75 -11.19
C THR A 81 10.10 3.50 -12.31
N PRO A 82 9.71 3.58 -13.60
CA PRO A 82 10.63 3.50 -14.73
C PRO A 82 11.83 4.44 -14.61
N LEU A 83 13.04 3.88 -14.71
CA LEU A 83 14.26 4.67 -14.56
C LEU A 83 14.45 5.68 -15.69
N GLU A 84 13.96 5.37 -16.88
CA GLU A 84 14.01 6.27 -18.02
C GLU A 84 13.12 7.50 -17.82
N GLU A 85 11.90 7.31 -17.30
CA GLU A 85 10.99 8.42 -16.98
C GLU A 85 11.58 9.34 -15.90
N LEU A 86 12.10 8.76 -14.82
CA LEU A 86 12.80 9.52 -13.77
C LEU A 86 13.99 10.31 -14.32
N LYS A 87 14.82 9.69 -15.17
CA LYS A 87 15.97 10.35 -15.82
C LYS A 87 15.54 11.51 -16.72
N ASN A 88 14.35 11.41 -17.33
CA ASN A 88 13.76 12.43 -18.18
C ASN A 88 13.00 13.51 -17.40
N GLY A 89 13.02 13.46 -16.06
CA GLY A 89 12.46 14.49 -15.19
C GLY A 89 10.98 14.28 -14.84
N VAL A 90 10.41 13.10 -15.11
CA VAL A 90 9.10 12.74 -14.59
C VAL A 90 9.19 12.63 -13.06
N ALA A 91 8.28 13.30 -12.37
CA ALA A 91 8.08 13.16 -10.94
C ALA A 91 6.81 12.34 -10.70
N TYR A 92 6.90 11.34 -9.82
CA TYR A 92 5.74 10.59 -9.34
C TYR A 92 5.39 11.12 -7.95
N ASP A 93 4.60 12.19 -7.94
CA ASP A 93 4.19 12.89 -6.73
C ASP A 93 2.81 12.40 -6.27
N ASP A 94 2.53 12.56 -4.97
CA ASP A 94 1.22 12.31 -4.36
C ASP A 94 0.63 10.90 -4.62
N LEU A 95 1.50 9.90 -4.80
CA LEU A 95 1.08 8.51 -4.94
C LEU A 95 0.35 8.04 -3.67
N ALA A 96 -0.76 7.32 -3.86
CA ALA A 96 -1.51 6.74 -2.76
C ALA A 96 -0.68 5.67 -2.01
N ILE A 97 -0.90 5.54 -0.70
CA ILE A 97 -0.29 4.53 0.16
C ILE A 97 -1.34 3.53 0.62
N GLY A 98 -0.98 2.24 0.72
CA GLY A 98 -1.87 1.20 1.23
C GLY A 98 -2.06 1.24 2.76
N SER A 99 -1.06 1.74 3.49
CA SER A 99 -1.15 1.98 4.94
C SER A 99 -0.15 3.06 5.37
N HIS A 100 -0.53 3.84 6.38
CA HIS A 100 0.28 4.89 6.99
C HIS A 100 1.34 4.33 7.95
N GLU A 101 1.17 3.09 8.44
CA GLU A 101 2.20 2.42 9.22
C GLU A 101 3.26 1.85 8.28
N VAL A 102 4.50 2.33 8.40
CA VAL A 102 5.65 1.82 7.63
C VAL A 102 6.78 1.52 8.59
N THR A 103 7.22 0.27 8.61
CA THR A 103 8.28 -0.22 9.52
C THR A 103 9.63 -0.35 8.85
N ALA A 104 9.67 -0.52 7.52
CA ALA A 104 10.88 -0.58 6.72
C ALA A 104 10.59 -0.15 5.28
N VAL A 105 11.65 0.30 4.59
CA VAL A 105 11.60 0.61 3.16
C VAL A 105 12.78 -0.06 2.47
N ASP A 106 12.50 -0.76 1.38
CA ASP A 106 13.52 -1.25 0.44
C ASP A 106 13.41 -0.49 -0.88
N ILE A 107 14.54 -0.21 -1.51
CA ILE A 107 14.61 0.33 -2.87
C ILE A 107 15.62 -0.48 -3.66
N TYR A 108 15.19 -1.09 -4.77
CA TYR A 108 16.07 -1.91 -5.59
C TYR A 108 15.73 -1.86 -7.07
N TYR A 109 16.75 -2.12 -7.88
CA TYR A 109 16.64 -2.20 -9.33
C TYR A 109 15.92 -3.49 -9.75
N ASN A 110 14.98 -3.34 -10.68
CA ASN A 110 14.41 -4.43 -11.46
C ASN A 110 14.78 -4.20 -12.94
N ALA A 111 15.25 -5.24 -13.61
CA ALA A 111 15.68 -5.16 -15.01
C ALA A 111 14.51 -5.04 -16.00
N GLY A 112 13.28 -5.24 -15.52
CA GLY A 112 12.10 -5.47 -16.36
C GLY A 112 11.79 -6.96 -16.46
N HIS A 113 10.54 -7.27 -16.78
CA HIS A 113 10.03 -8.63 -16.99
C HIS A 113 8.79 -8.59 -17.89
N PRO A 114 8.33 -9.75 -18.42
CA PRO A 114 7.06 -9.84 -19.14
C PRO A 114 5.95 -9.05 -18.42
N GLY A 115 5.42 -8.03 -19.11
CA GLY A 115 4.37 -7.14 -18.59
C GLY A 115 4.83 -5.77 -18.08
N VAL A 116 6.10 -5.62 -17.66
CA VAL A 116 6.75 -4.35 -17.34
C VAL A 116 8.21 -4.42 -17.81
N GLU A 117 8.40 -4.20 -19.11
CA GLU A 117 9.66 -4.54 -19.81
C GLU A 117 10.84 -3.61 -19.50
N SER A 118 10.56 -2.33 -19.24
CA SER A 118 11.64 -1.34 -19.03
C SER A 118 12.23 -1.45 -17.63
N PRO A 119 13.55 -1.22 -17.46
CA PRO A 119 14.17 -1.13 -16.15
C PRO A 119 13.48 -0.10 -15.25
N HIS A 120 13.19 -0.50 -14.02
CA HIS A 120 12.45 0.30 -13.05
C HIS A 120 13.01 0.06 -11.64
N ALA A 121 12.78 1.01 -10.74
CA ALA A 121 13.01 0.77 -9.32
C ALA A 121 11.73 0.24 -8.67
N HIS A 122 11.86 -0.78 -7.84
CA HIS A 122 10.86 -1.09 -6.83
C HIS A 122 11.14 -0.24 -5.61
N VAL A 123 10.16 0.56 -5.19
CA VAL A 123 10.14 1.23 -3.89
C VAL A 123 9.10 0.51 -3.05
N VAL A 124 9.53 -0.21 -2.01
CA VAL A 124 8.68 -1.12 -1.22
C VAL A 124 8.56 -0.60 0.20
N LEU A 125 7.34 -0.24 0.60
CA LEU A 125 7.01 0.20 1.97
C LEU A 125 6.38 -0.98 2.70
N PHE A 126 7.03 -1.49 3.75
CA PHE A 126 6.53 -2.63 4.54
C PHE A 126 5.70 -2.16 5.75
N HIS A 127 4.52 -2.74 5.96
CA HIS A 127 3.51 -2.19 6.87
C HIS A 127 3.50 -2.75 8.30
N ASP A 128 4.31 -3.78 8.60
CA ASP A 128 4.48 -4.25 9.98
C ASP A 128 5.78 -5.03 10.19
N LYS A 129 6.05 -5.34 11.45
CA LYS A 129 7.11 -6.29 11.81
C LYS A 129 6.78 -7.67 11.26
N GLY A 130 7.65 -8.16 10.37
CA GLY A 130 7.55 -9.49 9.79
C GLY A 130 6.88 -9.52 8.42
N ALA A 131 6.34 -8.40 7.93
CA ALA A 131 5.79 -8.28 6.58
C ALA A 131 6.75 -8.82 5.51
N LYS A 132 8.03 -8.40 5.57
CA LYS A 132 9.07 -8.88 4.64
C LYS A 132 9.25 -10.41 4.67
N ASP A 133 9.23 -11.02 5.85
CA ASP A 133 9.40 -12.46 6.01
C ASP A 133 8.17 -13.25 5.52
N ARG A 134 6.96 -12.68 5.68
CA ARG A 134 5.72 -13.27 5.17
C ARG A 134 5.63 -13.21 3.65
N LEU A 135 6.18 -12.16 3.03
CA LEU A 135 6.25 -12.02 1.58
C LEU A 135 7.34 -12.90 0.95
N ALA A 136 8.41 -13.23 1.68
CA ALA A 136 9.56 -13.97 1.14
C ALA A 136 9.30 -15.45 0.82
N LYS A 137 8.21 -16.04 1.34
CA LYS A 137 7.88 -17.46 1.25
C LYS A 137 6.69 -17.67 0.34
#